data_AF-A0A1Z5HDI4-F1
#
_entry.id   AF-A0A1Z5HDI4-F1
#
_cell.length_a   1.000
_cell.length_b   1.000
_cell.length_c   1.000
_cell.angle_alpha   90.00
_cell.angle_beta   90.00
_cell.angle_gamma   90.00
#
_symmetry.space_group_name_H-M   'P 1'
#
loop_
_entity.id
_entity.type
_entity.pdbx_description
1 polymer ?
#
loop_
_entity_poly.entity_id
_entity_poly.type
_entity_poly.pdbx_seq_one_letter_code
_entity_poly.pdbx_strand_id
1 'polypeptide(L)'
;MELIINVLTGKRKKQEVVLQPERGDKKTKALPYLLETEAISLKLESKEPYSTVILLMDDSEYLFHESAMNADFFHYKLMPKSIANGHYQSLFFNYFGVANITLKLVTVSGETQFISFGNIEILARKLTTEQATSMIDFILQESGGDLYSCLSATRMTADYNEGGSTPQFVLNKLLKTIKTLENILPSVINRPITRVSSETRMQNGYQVSSIDEQGLAWLNENISVLEETDDSERAHLHYDNTYYLAREIQTPVIIEHTDINENRAIYGFLLELKRIVNKLEVESPAQPKNQVNQHEEGFRSFYSVMGRRLSKANGVEILQLIECKKRISHLIYFFNKYIPVSFPSKGLPVLTQKAKANRFYTTIFRSMVEWYQFNKIDWRGQEMLFSIKSIPKLFEYYTVLKVRADLKLICEINNSPQINSNSIFQASYRETLVELYYEPNYWMVGHNNALGEKYYNTEIRKFEQTTSGKGFKPSSHQDRRRSPDIVIELTPPKGDSLLLVLDAKYSKMKTAYEERLPECIVKYVHGIHGEHGSSPVKAMILISPTQESIATLADMHAPPYGLFDDKPVIPVLGVQGVQLNNESIESGEFTLRHTLENLLNLNSSHKCITQ
;
A
#
# COMPACT_ATOMS: atom_id res chain seq x y z
N MET A 1 33.57 -18.51 6.25
CA MET A 1 32.46 -18.57 7.20
C MET A 1 31.28 -19.10 6.43
N GLU A 2 30.67 -20.17 6.90
CA GLU A 2 29.61 -20.89 6.18
C GLU A 2 28.47 -21.20 7.14
N LEU A 3 27.24 -21.09 6.66
CA LEU A 3 26.05 -21.44 7.42
C LEU A 3 25.39 -22.66 6.76
N ILE A 4 25.32 -23.76 7.50
CA ILE A 4 24.80 -25.03 7.03
C ILE A 4 23.45 -25.27 7.69
N ILE A 5 22.43 -25.53 6.88
CA ILE A 5 21.07 -25.84 7.31
C ILE A 5 20.82 -27.33 7.09
N ASN A 6 20.58 -28.06 8.17
CA ASN A 6 20.31 -29.49 8.11
C ASN A 6 18.83 -29.76 8.35
N VAL A 7 18.20 -30.47 7.41
CA VAL A 7 16.80 -30.89 7.51
C VAL A 7 16.69 -32.13 8.40
N LEU A 8 15.92 -32.04 9.49
CA LEU A 8 15.78 -33.08 10.52
C LEU A 8 14.55 -33.97 10.32
N THR A 9 13.53 -33.49 9.61
CA THR A 9 12.24 -34.17 9.42
C THR A 9 11.77 -34.12 7.96
N GLY A 10 10.78 -34.94 7.60
CA GLY A 10 10.20 -34.96 6.25
C GLY A 10 10.97 -35.82 5.24
N LYS A 11 10.55 -35.76 3.96
CA LYS A 11 11.13 -36.56 2.86
C LYS A 11 12.59 -36.23 2.58
N ARG A 12 12.99 -34.99 2.88
CA ARG A 12 14.34 -34.43 2.68
C ARG A 12 15.25 -34.56 3.90
N LYS A 13 14.89 -35.40 4.87
CA LYS A 13 15.69 -35.60 6.09
C LYS A 13 17.16 -35.95 5.75
N LYS A 14 18.09 -35.32 6.45
CA LYS A 14 19.56 -35.36 6.25
C LYS A 14 20.08 -34.58 5.04
N GLN A 15 19.23 -33.85 4.30
CA GLN A 15 19.71 -32.93 3.28
C GLN A 15 20.30 -31.67 3.94
N GLU A 16 21.40 -31.19 3.36
CA GLU A 16 22.10 -29.99 3.81
C GLU A 16 21.98 -28.88 2.77
N VAL A 17 21.73 -27.66 3.23
CA VAL A 17 21.73 -26.44 2.41
C VAL A 17 22.84 -25.54 2.95
N VAL A 18 23.86 -25.30 2.13
CA VAL A 18 25.02 -24.47 2.52
C VAL A 18 24.83 -23.06 1.97
N LEU A 19 24.89 -22.08 2.87
CA LEU A 19 24.83 -20.65 2.57
C LEU A 19 26.18 -20.00 2.84
N GLN A 20 26.53 -19.07 1.96
CA GLN A 20 27.76 -18.29 2.01
C GLN A 20 27.40 -16.81 2.26
N PRO A 21 28.22 -16.04 3.00
CA PRO A 21 28.00 -14.61 3.18
C PRO A 21 27.89 -13.87 1.84
N GLU A 22 26.93 -12.96 1.73
CA GLU A 22 26.76 -12.15 0.53
C GLU A 22 28.00 -11.27 0.31
N ARG A 23 28.77 -11.58 -0.73
CA ARG A 23 29.81 -10.71 -1.30
C ARG A 23 29.27 -10.23 -2.64
N GLY A 24 29.26 -8.91 -2.85
CA GLY A 24 28.56 -8.23 -3.95
C GLY A 24 28.59 -8.91 -5.32
N ASP A 25 27.48 -8.76 -6.04
CA ASP A 25 27.21 -9.17 -7.42
C ASP A 25 27.53 -10.62 -7.80
N LYS A 26 26.79 -11.58 -7.21
CA LYS A 26 26.56 -12.88 -7.86
C LYS A 26 25.23 -12.88 -8.59
N LYS A 27 25.31 -12.81 -9.93
CA LYS A 27 24.18 -13.11 -10.83
C LYS A 27 23.75 -14.58 -10.70
N THR A 28 22.45 -14.76 -10.41
CA THR A 28 21.60 -15.90 -10.80
C THR A 28 22.17 -17.31 -10.60
N LYS A 29 22.01 -17.84 -9.38
CA LYS A 29 21.68 -19.26 -9.17
C LYS A 29 20.23 -19.35 -8.67
N ALA A 30 19.57 -20.49 -8.91
CA ALA A 30 18.26 -20.78 -8.30
C ALA A 30 18.35 -20.62 -6.78
N LEU A 31 17.37 -19.96 -6.17
CA LEU A 31 17.31 -19.77 -4.73
C LEU A 31 17.21 -21.13 -4.02
N PRO A 32 17.97 -21.39 -2.95
CA PRO A 32 17.74 -22.58 -2.14
C PRO A 32 16.35 -22.52 -1.49
N TYR A 33 15.75 -23.69 -1.22
CA TYR A 33 14.40 -23.75 -0.64
C TYR A 33 14.26 -24.72 0.54
N LEU A 34 13.31 -24.41 1.43
CA LEU A 34 12.88 -25.23 2.56
C LEU A 34 11.35 -25.36 2.56
N LEU A 35 10.83 -26.42 3.17
CA LEU A 35 9.40 -26.57 3.39
C LEU A 35 8.98 -26.01 4.74
N GLU A 36 7.81 -25.36 4.82
CA GLU A 36 7.28 -24.80 6.08
C GLU A 36 7.16 -25.83 7.22
N THR A 37 7.04 -27.11 6.88
CA THR A 37 6.89 -28.23 7.83
C THR A 37 8.21 -28.86 8.25
N GLU A 38 9.34 -28.48 7.66
CA GLU A 38 10.64 -29.04 8.01
C GLU A 38 11.17 -28.47 9.32
N ALA A 39 11.55 -29.35 10.24
CA ALA A 39 12.38 -28.97 11.37
C ALA A 39 13.83 -28.93 10.89
N ILE A 40 14.54 -27.85 11.20
CA ILE A 40 15.90 -27.60 10.75
C ILE A 40 16.82 -27.33 11.93
N SER A 41 18.08 -27.75 11.83
CA SER A 41 19.15 -27.23 12.68
C SER A 41 20.09 -26.37 11.85
N LEU A 42 20.56 -25.26 12.41
CA LEU A 42 21.57 -24.41 11.78
C LEU A 42 22.93 -24.63 12.43
N LYS A 43 23.97 -24.75 11.61
CA LYS A 43 25.36 -24.84 12.04
C LYS A 43 26.16 -23.71 11.37
N LEU A 44 26.78 -22.84 12.18
CA LEU A 44 27.71 -21.82 11.70
C LEU A 44 29.13 -22.32 11.89
N GLU A 45 29.93 -22.26 10.82
CA GLU A 45 31.37 -22.54 10.85
C GLU A 45 32.15 -21.24 10.65
N SER A 46 32.98 -20.89 11.63
CA SER A 46 33.78 -19.66 11.64
C SER A 46 35.25 -19.95 11.92
N LYS A 47 36.14 -19.15 11.35
CA LYS A 47 37.57 -19.13 11.70
C LYS A 47 37.86 -18.29 12.94
N GLU A 48 36.96 -17.36 13.25
CA GLU A 48 37.07 -16.44 14.40
C GLU A 48 36.07 -16.83 15.49
N PRO A 49 36.45 -16.69 16.78
CA PRO A 49 35.55 -16.92 17.89
C PRO A 49 34.60 -15.73 18.13
N TYR A 50 33.34 -16.05 18.37
CA TYR A 50 32.29 -15.13 18.78
C TYR A 50 31.77 -15.50 20.17
N SER A 51 31.52 -14.48 20.99
CA SER A 51 30.92 -14.63 22.33
C SER A 51 29.42 -14.89 22.27
N THR A 52 28.74 -14.39 21.23
CA THR A 52 27.31 -14.59 21.03
C THR A 52 27.01 -14.64 19.54
N VAL A 53 26.17 -15.62 19.14
CA VAL A 53 25.71 -15.80 17.76
C VAL A 53 24.19 -15.92 17.79
N ILE A 54 23.51 -14.99 17.11
CA ILE A 54 22.04 -14.89 17.10
C ILE A 54 21.55 -14.89 15.65
N LEU A 55 20.61 -15.78 15.32
CA LEU A 55 19.81 -15.65 14.11
C LEU A 55 18.73 -14.60 14.32
N LEU A 56 18.70 -13.61 13.44
CA LEU A 56 17.66 -12.60 13.37
C LEU A 56 16.62 -13.02 12.34
N MET A 57 15.38 -13.22 12.78
CA MET A 57 14.23 -13.38 11.89
C MET A 57 13.11 -12.45 12.32
N ASP A 58 12.90 -11.37 11.57
CA ASP A 58 11.93 -10.31 11.86
C ASP A 58 11.99 -9.87 13.33
N ASP A 59 10.95 -10.16 14.15
CA ASP A 59 10.87 -9.77 15.56
C ASP A 59 11.40 -10.84 16.55
N SER A 60 12.01 -11.92 16.05
CA SER A 60 12.49 -13.04 16.86
C SER A 60 14.01 -13.22 16.77
N GLU A 61 14.63 -13.44 17.93
CA GLU A 61 16.05 -13.74 18.07
C GLU A 61 16.25 -15.21 18.50
N TYR A 62 17.07 -15.96 17.77
CA TYR A 62 17.39 -17.35 18.12
C TYR A 62 18.87 -17.50 18.42
N LEU A 63 19.17 -17.81 19.68
CA LEU A 63 20.53 -17.95 20.18
C LEU A 63 21.14 -19.30 19.78
N PHE A 64 22.32 -19.27 19.16
CA PHE A 64 23.11 -20.49 18.93
C PHE A 64 23.85 -20.88 20.20
N HIS A 65 24.06 -22.17 20.36
CA HIS A 65 24.93 -22.73 21.39
C HIS A 65 26.26 -23.16 20.76
N GLU A 66 27.37 -22.87 21.44
CA GLU A 66 28.69 -23.33 21.00
C GLU A 66 28.74 -24.87 20.99
N SER A 67 29.26 -25.45 19.91
CA SER A 67 29.26 -26.90 19.69
C SER A 67 30.65 -27.41 19.28
N ALA A 68 31.57 -27.52 20.25
CA ALA A 68 32.90 -28.12 20.13
C ALA A 68 33.89 -27.49 19.13
N MET A 69 35.15 -27.38 19.56
CA MET A 69 36.28 -26.88 18.79
C MET A 69 36.94 -28.04 18.04
N ASN A 70 37.00 -27.97 16.70
CA ASN A 70 37.99 -28.74 15.95
C ASN A 70 39.18 -27.81 15.67
N ALA A 71 40.36 -28.39 15.44
CA ALA A 71 41.65 -27.68 15.42
C ALA A 71 41.74 -26.40 14.57
N ASP A 72 40.85 -26.22 13.57
CA ASP A 72 40.88 -25.09 12.63
C ASP A 72 39.60 -24.21 12.58
N PHE A 73 38.50 -24.60 13.26
CA PHE A 73 37.20 -23.90 13.15
C PHE A 73 36.38 -23.92 14.45
N PHE A 74 35.69 -22.81 14.71
CA PHE A 74 34.65 -22.67 15.73
C PHE A 74 33.28 -23.03 15.15
N HIS A 75 32.53 -23.85 15.88
CA HIS A 75 31.20 -24.29 15.46
C HIS A 75 30.13 -23.81 16.44
N TYR A 76 29.08 -23.23 15.90
CA TYR A 76 27.89 -22.84 16.65
C TYR A 76 26.68 -23.57 16.10
N LYS A 77 25.81 -24.07 16.97
CA LYS A 77 24.63 -24.85 16.58
C LYS A 77 23.36 -24.29 17.20
N LEU A 78 22.35 -24.08 16.35
CA LEU A 78 20.98 -23.81 16.76
C LEU A 78 20.14 -25.06 16.49
N MET A 79 19.52 -25.60 17.53
CA MET A 79 18.59 -26.73 17.44
C MET A 79 17.14 -26.25 17.57
N PRO A 80 16.20 -26.85 16.83
CA PRO A 80 14.79 -26.56 17.01
C PRO A 80 14.30 -27.08 18.37
N LYS A 81 13.26 -26.45 18.91
CA LYS A 81 12.63 -26.88 20.18
C LYS A 81 12.09 -28.31 20.04
N SER A 82 12.41 -29.15 21.02
CA SER A 82 11.85 -30.51 21.10
C SER A 82 10.38 -30.46 21.53
N ILE A 83 9.55 -31.22 20.85
CA ILE A 83 8.14 -31.47 21.17
C ILE A 83 8.04 -32.88 21.75
N ALA A 84 6.97 -33.17 22.49
CA ALA A 84 6.66 -34.52 22.96
C ALA A 84 6.83 -35.58 21.85
N ASN A 85 7.25 -36.78 22.24
CA ASN A 85 7.51 -37.93 21.37
C ASN A 85 8.71 -37.78 20.41
N GLY A 86 9.69 -36.94 20.74
CA GLY A 86 10.95 -36.84 19.98
C GLY A 86 10.81 -36.12 18.63
N HIS A 87 9.71 -35.38 18.45
CA HIS A 87 9.52 -34.49 17.30
C HIS A 87 10.16 -33.12 17.56
N TYR A 88 10.41 -32.37 16.50
CA TYR A 88 10.97 -31.02 16.59
C TYR A 88 10.00 -30.02 16.00
N GLN A 89 9.97 -28.81 16.56
CA GLN A 89 9.20 -27.70 16.02
C GLN A 89 9.83 -27.20 14.71
N SER A 90 9.00 -26.97 13.70
CA SER A 90 9.43 -26.40 12.42
C SER A 90 9.57 -24.88 12.55
N LEU A 91 10.77 -24.36 12.24
CA LEU A 91 11.08 -22.93 12.40
C LEU A 91 10.19 -22.05 11.53
N PHE A 92 9.91 -22.49 10.31
CA PHE A 92 9.14 -21.78 9.29
C PHE A 92 7.68 -22.25 9.22
N PHE A 93 7.12 -22.82 10.28
CA PHE A 93 5.73 -23.27 10.27
C PHE A 93 4.77 -22.09 10.05
N ASN A 94 3.93 -22.16 9.00
CA ASN A 94 3.05 -21.07 8.54
C ASN A 94 3.80 -19.81 8.03
N TYR A 95 5.09 -19.94 7.70
CA TYR A 95 5.85 -18.96 6.95
C TYR A 95 5.98 -19.42 5.50
N PHE A 96 6.01 -18.47 4.58
CA PHE A 96 6.04 -18.73 3.15
C PHE A 96 6.54 -17.50 2.39
N GLY A 97 7.28 -17.70 1.30
CA GLY A 97 7.92 -16.61 0.56
C GLY A 97 9.43 -16.64 0.68
N VAL A 98 10.10 -15.50 0.78
CA VAL A 98 11.57 -15.44 0.87
C VAL A 98 11.97 -14.96 2.25
N ALA A 99 12.75 -15.78 2.96
CA ALA A 99 13.38 -15.44 4.21
C ALA A 99 14.82 -14.99 3.94
N ASN A 100 15.18 -13.81 4.44
CA ASN A 100 16.57 -13.39 4.49
C ASN A 100 17.21 -13.94 5.77
N ILE A 101 18.36 -14.59 5.66
CA ILE A 101 19.06 -15.16 6.80
C ILE A 101 20.19 -14.22 7.22
N THR A 102 19.97 -13.50 8.31
CA THR A 102 20.96 -12.60 8.90
C THR A 102 21.37 -13.08 10.28
N LEU A 103 22.68 -13.14 10.53
CA LEU A 103 23.23 -13.41 11.86
C LEU A 103 23.79 -12.13 12.48
N LYS A 104 23.45 -11.92 13.75
CA LYS A 104 24.13 -10.97 14.65
C LYS A 104 25.22 -11.73 15.41
N LEU A 105 26.46 -11.28 15.23
CA LEU A 105 27.64 -11.86 15.86
C LEU A 105 28.24 -10.83 16.81
N VAL A 106 28.52 -11.24 18.04
CA VAL A 106 29.24 -10.42 19.02
C VAL A 106 30.63 -11.03 19.18
N THR A 107 31.66 -10.25 18.90
CA THR A 107 33.06 -10.68 19.07
C THR A 107 33.39 -10.83 20.55
N VAL A 108 34.55 -11.43 20.83
CA VAL A 108 35.06 -11.50 22.22
C VAL A 108 35.39 -10.12 22.78
N SER A 109 35.69 -9.13 21.93
CA SER A 109 35.90 -7.73 22.32
C SER A 109 34.61 -6.95 22.57
N GLY A 110 33.44 -7.56 22.36
CA GLY A 110 32.13 -6.91 22.53
C GLY A 110 31.64 -6.13 21.32
N GLU A 111 32.35 -6.17 20.19
CA GLU A 111 31.94 -5.54 18.94
C GLU A 111 30.82 -6.36 18.27
N THR A 112 29.79 -5.68 17.75
CA THR A 112 28.65 -6.34 17.10
C THR A 112 28.75 -6.23 15.59
N GLN A 113 28.65 -7.36 14.90
CA GLN A 113 28.65 -7.47 13.44
C GLN A 113 27.36 -8.12 12.95
N PHE A 114 26.87 -7.67 11.79
CA PHE A 114 25.69 -8.25 11.12
C PHE A 114 26.12 -8.85 9.79
N ILE A 115 25.88 -10.14 9.59
CA ILE A 115 26.27 -10.85 8.37
C ILE A 115 25.03 -11.48 7.71
N SER A 116 24.72 -11.04 6.49
CA SER A 116 23.69 -11.63 5.62
C SER A 116 24.27 -12.83 4.88
N PHE A 117 23.57 -13.97 5.00
CA PHE A 117 23.85 -15.22 4.27
C PHE A 117 22.95 -15.40 3.04
N GLY A 118 22.19 -14.35 2.69
CA GLY A 118 21.30 -14.32 1.54
C GLY A 118 19.92 -14.89 1.82
N ASN A 119 19.22 -15.19 0.73
CA ASN A 119 17.79 -15.46 0.71
C ASN A 119 17.50 -16.96 0.52
N ILE A 120 16.51 -17.47 1.25
CA ILE A 120 15.94 -18.82 1.09
C ILE A 120 14.47 -18.70 0.75
N GLU A 121 14.00 -19.49 -0.21
CA GLU A 121 12.58 -19.65 -0.50
C GLU A 121 11.92 -20.66 0.45
N ILE A 122 10.86 -20.25 1.13
CA ILE A 122 10.03 -21.11 1.97
C ILE A 122 8.76 -21.49 1.20
N LEU A 123 8.59 -22.78 0.96
CA LEU A 123 7.42 -23.33 0.27
C LEU A 123 6.36 -23.78 1.28
N ALA A 124 5.11 -23.37 1.05
CA ALA A 124 3.97 -23.71 1.90
C ALA A 124 3.10 -24.80 1.27
N ARG A 125 2.34 -25.52 2.11
CA ARG A 125 1.39 -26.54 1.64
C ARG A 125 0.31 -25.92 0.76
N LYS A 126 -0.28 -26.72 -0.14
CA LYS A 126 -1.39 -26.29 -1.01
C LYS A 126 -2.55 -25.66 -0.22
N LEU A 127 -2.97 -26.30 0.88
CA LEU A 127 -4.03 -25.80 1.75
C LEU A 127 -3.69 -24.42 2.33
N THR A 128 -2.49 -24.30 2.91
CA THR A 128 -1.94 -23.04 3.43
C THR A 128 -1.95 -21.94 2.36
N THR A 129 -1.61 -22.31 1.14
CA THR A 129 -1.60 -21.41 -0.02
C THR A 129 -2.99 -20.95 -0.42
N GLU A 130 -3.99 -21.84 -0.44
CA GLU A 130 -5.38 -21.51 -0.76
C GLU A 130 -5.99 -20.57 0.28
N GLN A 131 -5.71 -20.80 1.56
CA GLN A 131 -6.11 -19.92 2.66
C GLN A 131 -5.49 -18.53 2.51
N ALA A 132 -4.17 -18.45 2.30
CA ALA A 132 -3.47 -17.18 2.05
C ALA A 132 -4.04 -16.44 0.84
N THR A 133 -4.32 -17.18 -0.23
CA THR A 133 -4.91 -16.63 -1.46
C THR A 133 -6.26 -15.97 -1.20
N SER A 134 -7.14 -16.65 -0.46
CA SER A 134 -8.48 -16.13 -0.19
C SER A 134 -8.44 -14.90 0.72
N MET A 135 -7.53 -14.88 1.70
CA MET A 135 -7.28 -13.69 2.52
C MET A 135 -6.80 -12.51 1.69
N ILE A 136 -5.85 -12.72 0.78
CA ILE A 136 -5.35 -11.68 -0.14
C ILE A 136 -6.48 -11.12 -1.01
N ASP A 137 -7.30 -12.00 -1.60
CA ASP A 137 -8.42 -11.58 -2.45
C ASP A 137 -9.39 -10.69 -1.67
N PHE A 138 -9.76 -11.10 -0.45
CA PHE A 138 -10.64 -10.31 0.43
C PHE A 138 -10.02 -8.96 0.80
N ILE A 139 -8.75 -8.95 1.21
CA ILE A 139 -8.03 -7.74 1.58
C ILE A 139 -7.99 -6.75 0.41
N LEU A 140 -7.69 -7.22 -0.80
CA LEU A 140 -7.64 -6.37 -2.00
C LEU A 140 -9.02 -5.79 -2.34
N GLN A 141 -10.07 -6.61 -2.23
CA GLN A 141 -11.45 -6.17 -2.46
C GLN A 141 -11.88 -5.11 -1.45
N GLU A 142 -11.66 -5.33 -0.16
CA GLU A 142 -12.21 -4.48 0.90
C GLU A 142 -11.37 -3.22 1.19
N SER A 143 -10.08 -3.24 0.84
CA SER A 143 -9.21 -2.05 0.93
C SER A 143 -9.19 -1.20 -0.35
N GLY A 144 -9.79 -1.67 -1.45
CA GLY A 144 -9.65 -1.02 -2.75
C GLY A 144 -8.20 -0.96 -3.26
N GLY A 145 -7.32 -1.81 -2.73
CA GLY A 145 -5.87 -1.82 -3.00
C GLY A 145 -5.03 -0.88 -2.14
N ASP A 146 -5.61 -0.17 -1.16
CA ASP A 146 -4.89 0.72 -0.24
C ASP A 146 -5.03 0.25 1.22
N LEU A 147 -4.33 -0.84 1.53
CA LEU A 147 -4.25 -1.40 2.89
C LEU A 147 -3.74 -0.36 3.91
N TYR A 148 -2.79 0.47 3.48
CA TYR A 148 -2.17 1.48 4.32
C TYR A 148 -3.20 2.53 4.77
N SER A 149 -4.08 3.00 3.87
CA SER A 149 -5.19 3.90 4.25
C SER A 149 -6.16 3.30 5.25
N CYS A 150 -6.29 1.97 5.26
CA CYS A 150 -7.25 1.27 6.10
C CYS A 150 -6.75 0.99 7.52
N LEU A 151 -5.43 0.88 7.69
CA LEU A 151 -4.80 0.40 8.93
C LEU A 151 -3.84 1.41 9.59
N SER A 152 -3.37 2.44 8.87
CA SER A 152 -2.46 3.44 9.46
C SER A 152 -3.21 4.57 10.16
N ALA A 153 -3.21 4.55 11.50
CA ALA A 153 -3.69 5.66 12.33
C ALA A 153 -2.81 6.93 12.18
N THR A 154 -1.55 6.79 11.76
CA THR A 154 -0.58 7.89 11.60
C THR A 154 -0.81 8.80 10.38
N ARG A 155 -1.87 8.60 9.59
CA ARG A 155 -2.25 9.56 8.52
C ARG A 155 -2.74 10.91 9.03
N MET A 156 -3.21 11.01 10.28
CA MET A 156 -3.90 12.23 10.72
C MET A 156 -3.00 13.30 11.38
N THR A 157 -1.72 13.03 11.66
CA THR A 157 -0.88 13.90 12.52
C THR A 157 0.40 14.48 11.88
N ALA A 158 0.74 14.16 10.63
CA ALA A 158 1.94 14.72 9.99
C ALA A 158 1.71 15.12 8.53
N ASP A 159 1.59 16.44 8.27
CA ASP A 159 1.76 17.14 6.98
C ASP A 159 1.58 16.30 5.69
N TYR A 160 0.47 15.56 5.62
CA TYR A 160 0.14 14.76 4.45
C TYR A 160 -0.70 15.62 3.52
N ASN A 161 -0.11 16.03 2.40
CA ASN A 161 -0.85 16.63 1.30
C ASN A 161 -1.85 15.59 0.77
N GLU A 162 -3.15 15.85 0.90
CA GLU A 162 -4.24 15.08 0.27
C GLU A 162 -3.91 14.67 -1.18
N GLY A 163 -4.25 13.44 -1.58
CA GLY A 163 -4.38 13.10 -3.00
C GLY A 163 -3.46 12.01 -3.58
N GLY A 164 -2.95 11.07 -2.77
CA GLY A 164 -2.44 9.80 -3.31
C GLY A 164 -3.59 8.94 -3.85
N SER A 165 -3.72 8.83 -5.18
CA SER A 165 -4.67 7.94 -5.84
C SER A 165 -4.07 6.56 -6.05
N THR A 166 -4.87 5.50 -5.92
CA THR A 166 -4.42 4.12 -6.20
C THR A 166 -3.97 3.96 -7.65
N PRO A 167 -3.00 3.07 -7.97
CA PRO A 167 -2.56 2.85 -9.35
C PRO A 167 -3.70 2.54 -10.33
N GLN A 168 -4.71 1.77 -9.90
CA GLN A 168 -5.90 1.47 -10.70
C GLN A 168 -6.75 2.71 -10.99
N PHE A 169 -6.95 3.58 -9.99
CA PHE A 169 -7.69 4.83 -10.18
C PHE A 169 -6.97 5.75 -11.18
N VAL A 170 -5.65 5.87 -11.06
CA VAL A 170 -4.81 6.64 -11.98
C VAL A 170 -4.91 6.08 -13.40
N LEU A 171 -4.90 4.76 -13.59
CA LEU A 171 -5.11 4.13 -14.90
C LEU A 171 -6.49 4.44 -15.48
N ASN A 172 -7.57 4.24 -14.71
CA ASN A 172 -8.93 4.50 -15.18
C ASN A 172 -9.11 5.95 -15.61
N LYS A 173 -8.52 6.87 -14.84
CA LYS A 173 -8.49 8.30 -15.16
C LYS A 173 -7.65 8.58 -16.41
N LEU A 174 -6.52 7.90 -16.59
CA LEU A 174 -5.69 7.99 -17.78
C LEU A 174 -6.48 7.60 -19.02
N LEU A 175 -7.16 6.44 -18.98
CA LEU A 175 -7.99 5.95 -20.08
C LEU A 175 -9.09 6.95 -20.45
N LYS A 176 -9.78 7.51 -19.45
CA LYS A 176 -10.80 8.55 -19.65
C LYS A 176 -10.20 9.81 -20.29
N THR A 177 -9.02 10.23 -19.84
CA THR A 177 -8.31 11.41 -20.34
C THR A 177 -7.86 11.22 -21.79
N ILE A 178 -7.22 10.09 -22.11
CA ILE A 178 -6.80 9.75 -23.48
C ILE A 178 -8.01 9.75 -24.43
N LYS A 179 -9.11 9.10 -24.04
CA LYS A 179 -10.35 9.06 -24.85
C LYS A 179 -10.91 10.45 -25.10
N THR A 180 -10.87 11.33 -24.08
CA THR A 180 -11.31 12.72 -24.22
C THR A 180 -10.42 13.49 -25.20
N LEU A 181 -9.10 13.30 -25.13
CA LEU A 181 -8.14 13.93 -26.04
C LEU A 181 -8.32 13.42 -27.48
N GLU A 182 -8.46 12.12 -27.71
CA GLU A 182 -8.68 11.55 -29.04
C GLU A 182 -9.90 12.14 -29.75
N ASN A 183 -10.97 12.43 -28.99
CA ASN A 183 -12.18 13.01 -29.54
C ASN A 183 -12.03 14.51 -29.90
N ILE A 184 -11.22 15.26 -29.14
CA ILE A 184 -11.19 16.74 -29.23
C ILE A 184 -9.99 17.23 -30.04
N LEU A 185 -8.83 16.57 -29.93
CA LEU A 185 -7.57 17.00 -30.55
C LEU A 185 -7.67 17.17 -32.07
N PRO A 186 -8.40 16.34 -32.85
CA PRO A 186 -8.58 16.57 -34.29
C PRO A 186 -9.20 17.94 -34.61
N SER A 187 -10.12 18.42 -33.77
CA SER A 187 -10.74 19.74 -33.96
C SER A 187 -9.76 20.89 -33.71
N VAL A 188 -8.84 20.70 -32.76
CA VAL A 188 -7.75 21.65 -32.49
C VAL A 188 -6.72 21.64 -33.62
N ILE A 189 -6.38 20.48 -34.16
CA ILE A 189 -5.46 20.32 -35.29
C ILE A 189 -5.99 21.01 -36.54
N ASN A 190 -7.28 20.90 -36.83
CA ASN A 190 -7.87 21.52 -38.01
C ASN A 190 -7.98 23.04 -37.91
N ARG A 191 -8.04 23.60 -36.69
CA ARG A 191 -8.17 25.04 -36.43
C ARG A 191 -7.39 25.43 -35.17
N PRO A 192 -6.05 25.45 -35.24
CA PRO A 192 -5.23 25.81 -34.09
C PRO A 192 -5.40 27.30 -33.78
N ILE A 193 -5.23 27.66 -32.51
CA ILE A 193 -5.01 29.06 -32.15
C ILE A 193 -3.62 29.44 -32.67
N THR A 194 -3.54 30.53 -33.42
CA THR A 194 -2.29 31.09 -33.94
C THR A 194 -2.03 32.49 -33.37
N ARG A 195 -0.76 32.92 -33.39
CA ARG A 195 -0.38 34.31 -33.18
C ARG A 195 0.06 34.88 -34.52
N VAL A 196 -0.52 36.01 -34.88
CA VAL A 196 -0.16 36.76 -36.06
C VAL A 196 1.03 37.67 -35.74
N SER A 197 2.05 37.67 -36.59
CA SER A 197 3.13 38.68 -36.59
C SER A 197 3.47 39.11 -38.01
N SER A 198 4.05 40.30 -38.16
CA SER A 198 4.57 40.79 -39.43
C SER A 198 6.08 40.56 -39.50
N GLU A 199 6.56 39.97 -40.60
CA GLU A 199 7.98 39.95 -40.93
C GLU A 199 8.20 40.71 -42.25
N THR A 200 9.15 41.63 -42.23
CA THR A 200 9.54 42.38 -43.42
C THR A 200 10.34 41.47 -44.36
N ARG A 201 9.85 41.25 -45.58
CA ARG A 201 10.54 40.41 -46.59
C ARG A 201 10.50 41.09 -47.94
N MET A 202 11.51 40.80 -48.78
CA MET A 202 11.47 41.18 -50.18
C MET A 202 10.39 40.36 -50.89
N GLN A 203 9.45 41.05 -51.52
CA GLN A 203 8.39 40.47 -52.32
C GLN A 203 8.52 40.89 -53.77
N ASN A 204 8.00 40.04 -54.66
CA ASN A 204 7.84 40.39 -56.06
C ASN A 204 6.77 41.49 -56.14
N GLY A 205 7.14 42.67 -56.67
CA GLY A 205 6.24 43.82 -56.66
C GLY A 205 5.00 43.64 -57.54
N TYR A 206 5.01 42.72 -58.51
CA TYR A 206 3.83 42.38 -59.30
C TYR A 206 2.73 41.67 -58.47
N GLN A 207 3.04 41.18 -57.27
CA GLN A 207 2.11 40.48 -56.38
C GLN A 207 1.63 41.35 -55.21
N VAL A 208 2.17 42.57 -55.07
CA VAL A 208 1.85 43.49 -53.98
C VAL A 208 0.76 44.44 -54.43
N SER A 209 -0.43 44.34 -53.83
CA SER A 209 -1.56 45.20 -54.18
C SER A 209 -1.57 46.54 -53.46
N SER A 210 -0.79 46.70 -52.39
CA SER A 210 -0.73 47.92 -51.59
C SER A 210 0.61 48.04 -50.87
N ILE A 211 1.18 49.25 -50.89
CA ILE A 211 2.45 49.57 -50.23
C ILE A 211 2.17 50.34 -48.96
N ASP A 212 2.81 49.95 -47.86
CA ASP A 212 2.77 50.65 -46.58
C ASP A 212 3.89 51.71 -46.47
N GLU A 213 3.91 52.47 -45.38
CA GLU A 213 4.93 53.51 -45.16
C GLU A 213 6.36 52.95 -45.20
N GLN A 214 6.55 51.71 -44.74
CA GLN A 214 7.84 51.06 -44.74
C GLN A 214 8.29 50.64 -46.15
N GLY A 215 7.38 50.10 -46.96
CA GLY A 215 7.64 49.81 -48.37
C GLY A 215 7.93 51.07 -49.19
N LEU A 216 7.24 52.18 -48.90
CA LEU A 216 7.53 53.48 -49.52
C LEU A 216 8.92 54.01 -49.12
N ALA A 217 9.29 53.93 -47.84
CA ALA A 217 10.62 54.34 -47.38
C ALA A 217 11.73 53.52 -48.05
N TRP A 218 11.53 52.21 -48.19
CA TRP A 218 12.48 51.33 -48.88
C TRP A 218 12.59 51.67 -50.36
N LEU A 219 11.47 51.94 -51.05
CA LEU A 219 11.49 52.38 -52.45
C LEU A 219 12.24 53.69 -52.65
N ASN A 220 12.12 54.64 -51.72
CA ASN A 220 12.85 55.91 -51.77
C ASN A 220 14.38 55.70 -51.70
N GLU A 221 14.83 54.68 -50.97
CA GLU A 221 16.24 54.29 -50.91
C GLU A 221 16.68 53.45 -52.12
N ASN A 222 15.75 52.82 -52.84
CA ASN A 222 15.99 51.84 -53.89
C ASN A 222 15.23 52.15 -55.19
N ILE A 223 15.23 53.42 -55.62
CA ILE A 223 14.50 53.91 -56.81
C ILE A 223 14.86 53.13 -58.10
N SER A 224 16.06 52.56 -58.19
CA SER A 224 16.53 51.80 -59.34
C SER A 224 15.72 50.52 -59.63
N VAL A 225 14.89 50.06 -58.70
CA VAL A 225 14.03 48.88 -58.88
C VAL A 225 12.69 49.20 -59.55
N LEU A 226 12.41 50.48 -59.80
CA LEU A 226 11.19 50.95 -60.48
C LEU A 226 11.34 50.84 -61.99
N GLU A 227 10.32 50.29 -62.64
CA GLU A 227 10.17 50.21 -64.08
C GLU A 227 8.89 50.95 -64.50
N GLU A 228 8.93 51.65 -65.63
CA GLU A 228 7.75 52.27 -66.21
C GLU A 228 6.73 51.21 -66.57
N THR A 229 5.46 51.47 -66.29
CA THR A 229 4.34 50.59 -66.61
C THR A 229 3.18 51.38 -67.18
N ASP A 230 2.41 50.75 -68.05
CA ASP A 230 1.14 51.32 -68.54
C ASP A 230 -0.05 50.86 -67.68
N ASP A 231 0.17 49.95 -66.71
CA ASP A 231 -0.87 49.38 -65.85
C ASP A 231 -1.11 50.26 -64.61
N SER A 232 -2.07 51.17 -64.73
CA SER A 232 -2.44 52.10 -63.66
C SER A 232 -3.02 51.42 -62.41
N GLU A 233 -3.57 50.19 -62.53
CA GLU A 233 -4.14 49.47 -61.37
C GLU A 233 -3.07 48.78 -60.52
N ARG A 234 -1.95 48.40 -61.14
CA ARG A 234 -0.83 47.75 -60.45
C ARG A 234 0.30 48.70 -60.09
N ALA A 235 0.29 49.90 -60.66
CA ALA A 235 1.30 50.91 -60.40
C ALA A 235 1.46 51.19 -58.91
N HIS A 236 2.72 51.23 -58.47
CA HIS A 236 3.11 51.54 -57.10
C HIS A 236 3.26 53.04 -56.87
N LEU A 237 3.71 53.76 -57.90
CA LEU A 237 3.93 55.21 -57.88
C LEU A 237 3.43 55.81 -59.20
N HIS A 238 3.02 57.08 -59.14
CA HIS A 238 2.66 57.87 -60.30
C HIS A 238 3.36 59.23 -60.21
N TYR A 239 4.16 59.56 -61.21
CA TYR A 239 4.93 60.81 -61.27
C TYR A 239 5.02 61.31 -62.71
N ASP A 240 4.76 62.60 -62.90
CA ASP A 240 4.85 63.28 -64.20
C ASP A 240 4.13 62.56 -65.37
N ASN A 241 2.90 62.09 -65.10
CA ASN A 241 2.05 61.37 -66.06
C ASN A 241 2.59 60.00 -66.50
N THR A 242 3.56 59.44 -65.76
CA THR A 242 4.12 58.11 -65.94
C THR A 242 3.86 57.26 -64.70
N TYR A 243 3.47 56.00 -64.89
CA TYR A 243 3.30 55.05 -63.80
C TYR A 243 4.54 54.19 -63.62
N TYR A 244 4.87 53.88 -62.37
CA TYR A 244 6.03 53.07 -62.02
C TYR A 244 5.61 51.88 -61.17
N LEU A 245 6.13 50.70 -61.53
CA LEU A 245 5.98 49.46 -60.79
C LEU A 245 7.36 49.03 -60.29
N ALA A 246 7.44 48.63 -59.02
CA ALA A 246 8.67 48.08 -58.48
C ALA A 246 8.80 46.61 -58.87
N ARG A 247 9.95 46.17 -59.39
CA ARG A 247 10.21 44.73 -59.63
C ARG A 247 10.18 43.93 -58.34
N GLU A 248 10.79 44.51 -57.31
CA GLU A 248 10.89 43.96 -55.98
C GLU A 248 10.63 45.07 -54.97
N ILE A 249 9.93 44.77 -53.89
CA ILE A 249 9.65 45.72 -52.83
C ILE A 249 9.71 45.03 -51.47
N GLN A 250 10.24 45.75 -50.48
CA GLN A 250 10.28 45.28 -49.11
C GLN A 250 8.96 45.62 -48.41
N THR A 251 8.14 44.62 -48.09
CA THR A 251 6.85 44.81 -47.41
C THR A 251 6.68 43.86 -46.23
N PRO A 252 5.87 44.22 -45.21
CA PRO A 252 5.55 43.32 -44.12
C PRO A 252 4.60 42.21 -44.60
N VAL A 253 5.01 40.96 -44.38
CA VAL A 253 4.20 39.78 -44.63
C VAL A 253 3.60 39.32 -43.32
N ILE A 254 2.28 39.12 -43.31
CA ILE A 254 1.59 38.54 -42.17
C ILE A 254 1.88 37.04 -42.11
N ILE A 255 2.48 36.60 -41.00
CA ILE A 255 2.80 35.21 -40.72
C ILE A 255 2.02 34.75 -39.50
N GLU A 256 1.36 33.61 -39.63
CA GLU A 256 0.71 32.93 -38.51
C GLU A 256 1.66 31.91 -37.87
N HIS A 257 1.86 32.04 -36.56
CA HIS A 257 2.67 31.11 -35.77
C HIS A 257 1.79 30.28 -34.85
N THR A 258 1.96 28.96 -34.89
CA THR A 258 1.35 28.01 -33.96
C THR A 258 2.11 27.91 -32.64
N ASP A 259 3.31 28.47 -32.56
CA ASP A 259 4.18 28.35 -31.39
C ASP A 259 3.81 29.33 -30.26
N ILE A 260 2.66 29.07 -29.63
CA ILE A 260 2.07 29.89 -28.57
C ILE A 260 1.90 29.07 -27.28
N ASN A 261 1.71 29.77 -26.16
CA ASN A 261 1.59 29.15 -24.84
C ASN A 261 0.51 28.07 -24.78
N GLU A 262 -0.63 28.28 -25.45
CA GLU A 262 -1.76 27.35 -25.48
C GLU A 262 -1.38 26.01 -26.15
N ASN A 263 -0.71 26.08 -27.29
CA ASN A 263 -0.27 24.89 -28.04
C ASN A 263 0.90 24.19 -27.34
N ARG A 264 1.82 24.97 -26.75
CA ARG A 264 2.92 24.46 -25.92
C ARG A 264 2.40 23.74 -24.66
N ALA A 265 1.30 24.20 -24.07
CA ALA A 265 0.65 23.56 -22.93
C ALA A 265 0.00 22.22 -23.31
N ILE A 266 -0.70 22.15 -24.45
CA ILE A 266 -1.25 20.89 -24.98
C ILE A 266 -0.14 19.88 -25.25
N TYR A 267 0.92 20.31 -25.92
CA TYR A 267 2.06 19.44 -26.20
C TYR A 267 2.74 18.95 -24.91
N GLY A 268 2.98 19.85 -23.96
CA GLY A 268 3.54 19.50 -22.66
C GLY A 268 2.70 18.51 -21.86
N PHE A 269 1.37 18.65 -21.90
CA PHE A 269 0.47 17.71 -21.25
C PHE A 269 0.52 16.30 -21.86
N LEU A 270 0.56 16.19 -23.20
CA LEU A 270 0.70 14.90 -23.87
C LEU A 270 1.99 14.18 -23.47
N LEU A 271 3.10 14.93 -23.36
CA LEU A 271 4.37 14.41 -22.87
C LEU A 271 4.30 13.97 -21.39
N GLU A 272 3.58 14.72 -20.55
CA GLU A 272 3.39 14.34 -19.15
C GLU A 272 2.58 13.04 -19.00
N LEU A 273 1.52 12.87 -19.79
CA LEU A 273 0.77 11.60 -19.84
C LEU A 273 1.69 10.43 -20.23
N LYS A 274 2.55 10.62 -21.24
CA LYS A 274 3.55 9.60 -21.64
C LYS A 274 4.54 9.29 -20.52
N ARG A 275 5.00 10.32 -19.79
CA ARG A 275 5.91 10.17 -18.65
C ARG A 275 5.27 9.33 -17.54
N ILE A 276 4.01 9.60 -17.20
CA ILE A 276 3.27 8.87 -16.17
C ILE A 276 3.02 7.42 -16.57
N VAL A 277 2.68 7.14 -17.83
CA VAL A 277 2.55 5.76 -18.32
C VAL A 277 3.87 4.99 -18.18
N ASN A 278 4.99 5.60 -18.59
CA ASN A 278 6.30 4.98 -18.41
C ASN A 278 6.64 4.79 -16.92
N LYS A 279 6.25 5.74 -16.06
CA LYS A 279 6.45 5.64 -14.61
C LYS A 279 5.65 4.46 -14.03
N LEU A 280 4.38 4.31 -14.40
CA LEU A 280 3.54 3.18 -14.02
C LEU A 280 4.09 1.84 -14.53
N GLU A 281 4.68 1.80 -15.74
CA GLU A 281 5.31 0.61 -16.31
C GLU A 281 6.58 0.19 -15.56
N VAL A 282 7.41 1.15 -15.15
CA VAL A 282 8.67 0.90 -14.42
C VAL A 282 8.43 0.59 -12.95
N GLU A 283 7.50 1.30 -12.30
CA GLU A 283 7.20 1.16 -10.88
C GLU A 283 6.18 0.04 -10.60
N SER A 284 5.45 -0.44 -11.62
CA SER A 284 4.67 -1.67 -11.47
C SER A 284 5.62 -2.78 -11.00
N PRO A 285 5.30 -3.48 -9.89
CA PRO A 285 6.18 -4.51 -9.35
C PRO A 285 6.49 -5.51 -10.45
N ALA A 286 7.74 -5.50 -10.92
CA ALA A 286 8.20 -6.44 -11.90
C ALA A 286 7.90 -7.83 -11.33
N GLN A 287 7.22 -8.68 -12.10
CA GLN A 287 7.11 -10.08 -11.70
C GLN A 287 8.52 -10.55 -11.39
N PRO A 288 8.77 -11.17 -10.21
CA PRO A 288 10.07 -11.76 -9.95
C PRO A 288 10.35 -12.72 -11.09
N LYS A 289 11.29 -12.34 -11.97
CA LYS A 289 11.59 -13.07 -13.20
C LYS A 289 11.99 -14.48 -12.82
N ASN A 290 11.12 -15.46 -13.07
CA ASN A 290 11.42 -16.89 -13.23
C ASN A 290 12.62 -17.42 -12.40
N GLN A 291 12.64 -17.19 -11.09
CA GLN A 291 13.53 -17.89 -10.15
C GLN A 291 12.74 -18.80 -9.21
N VAL A 292 11.57 -19.25 -9.67
CA VAL A 292 10.72 -20.17 -8.92
C VAL A 292 11.24 -21.58 -9.14
N ASN A 293 11.70 -22.23 -8.08
CA ASN A 293 11.97 -23.66 -8.14
C ASN A 293 10.68 -24.38 -8.54
N GLN A 294 10.75 -25.21 -9.57
CA GLN A 294 9.60 -26.01 -10.00
C GLN A 294 9.19 -26.95 -8.87
N HIS A 295 8.01 -26.67 -8.31
CA HIS A 295 7.07 -27.57 -7.64
C HIS A 295 7.65 -28.86 -7.04
N GLU A 296 7.94 -28.86 -5.74
CA GLU A 296 7.76 -30.10 -4.96
C GLU A 296 6.26 -30.41 -4.84
N GLU A 297 5.90 -31.67 -5.05
CA GLU A 297 4.52 -32.15 -5.12
C GLU A 297 3.73 -31.75 -3.86
N GLY A 298 2.76 -30.85 -4.01
CA GLY A 298 1.90 -30.36 -2.91
C GLY A 298 2.34 -29.06 -2.23
N PHE A 299 3.48 -28.46 -2.59
CA PHE A 299 3.98 -27.21 -2.03
C PHE A 299 4.09 -26.07 -3.07
N ARG A 300 3.93 -24.81 -2.64
CA ARG A 300 3.91 -23.62 -3.52
C ARG A 300 4.65 -22.44 -2.91
N SER A 301 5.21 -21.59 -3.77
CA SER A 301 5.88 -20.33 -3.42
C SER A 301 4.90 -19.17 -3.29
N PHE A 302 5.09 -18.31 -2.28
CA PHE A 302 4.29 -17.08 -2.10
C PHE A 302 4.33 -16.17 -3.33
N TYR A 303 5.51 -15.92 -3.90
CA TYR A 303 5.64 -15.03 -5.07
C TYR A 303 4.85 -15.54 -6.27
N SER A 304 4.75 -16.87 -6.44
CA SER A 304 3.95 -17.46 -7.51
C SER A 304 2.43 -17.26 -7.31
N VAL A 305 1.99 -17.12 -6.05
CA VAL A 305 0.59 -16.99 -5.65
C VAL A 305 0.21 -15.52 -5.61
N MET A 306 0.98 -14.71 -4.89
CA MET A 306 0.78 -13.27 -4.75
C MET A 306 1.05 -12.55 -6.06
N GLY A 307 2.12 -12.88 -6.78
CA GLY A 307 2.39 -12.34 -8.11
C GLY A 307 1.27 -12.66 -9.10
N ARG A 308 0.69 -13.86 -9.04
CA ARG A 308 -0.48 -14.22 -9.87
C ARG A 308 -1.73 -13.45 -9.45
N ARG A 309 -1.99 -13.29 -8.15
CA ARG A 309 -3.19 -12.60 -7.64
C ARG A 309 -3.11 -11.10 -7.78
N LEU A 310 -1.99 -10.47 -7.45
CA LEU A 310 -1.72 -9.10 -7.84
C LEU A 310 -1.72 -8.93 -9.35
N SER A 311 -1.22 -9.86 -10.17
CA SER A 311 -1.36 -9.71 -11.63
C SER A 311 -2.82 -9.80 -12.12
N LYS A 312 -3.68 -10.51 -11.38
CA LYS A 312 -5.12 -10.60 -11.68
C LYS A 312 -5.92 -9.40 -11.12
N ALA A 313 -5.55 -8.91 -9.94
CA ALA A 313 -6.19 -7.79 -9.25
C ALA A 313 -5.66 -6.43 -9.73
N ASN A 314 -4.34 -6.30 -9.89
CA ASN A 314 -3.66 -5.30 -10.72
C ASN A 314 -3.73 -5.69 -12.20
N GLY A 315 -4.85 -6.27 -12.64
CA GLY A 315 -5.25 -6.26 -14.05
C GLY A 315 -5.49 -4.84 -14.59
N VAL A 316 -4.74 -3.84 -14.12
CA VAL A 316 -4.21 -2.75 -14.92
C VAL A 316 -3.45 -3.41 -16.05
N GLU A 317 -4.15 -3.71 -17.14
CA GLU A 317 -3.63 -4.55 -18.21
C GLU A 317 -2.26 -4.01 -18.65
N ILE A 318 -1.17 -4.77 -18.48
CA ILE A 318 0.09 -4.46 -19.19
C ILE A 318 -0.24 -4.19 -20.67
N LEU A 319 -1.23 -4.91 -21.21
CA LEU A 319 -1.82 -4.66 -22.52
C LEU A 319 -2.48 -3.28 -22.66
N GLN A 320 -3.37 -2.81 -21.78
CA GLN A 320 -3.89 -1.44 -21.87
C GLN A 320 -2.88 -0.35 -21.48
N LEU A 321 -1.83 -0.67 -20.74
CA LEU A 321 -0.71 0.21 -20.47
C LEU A 321 0.13 0.40 -21.76
N ILE A 322 0.42 -0.71 -22.45
CA ILE A 322 0.99 -0.74 -23.81
C ILE A 322 0.08 0.00 -24.80
N GLU A 323 -1.24 -0.22 -24.73
CA GLU A 323 -2.23 0.44 -25.58
C GLU A 323 -2.26 1.95 -25.33
N CYS A 324 -2.31 2.38 -24.05
CA CYS A 324 -2.23 3.79 -23.65
C CYS A 324 -0.96 4.43 -24.20
N LYS A 325 0.19 3.76 -24.05
CA LYS A 325 1.48 4.24 -24.56
C LYS A 325 1.46 4.42 -26.08
N LYS A 326 0.86 3.47 -26.81
CA LYS A 326 0.68 3.54 -28.27
C LYS A 326 -0.23 4.70 -28.66
N ARG A 327 -1.39 4.84 -28.01
CA ARG A 327 -2.38 5.90 -28.25
C ARG A 327 -1.82 7.30 -27.97
N ILE A 328 -1.17 7.49 -26.83
CA ILE A 328 -0.50 8.76 -26.49
C ILE A 328 0.62 9.07 -27.50
N SER A 329 1.42 8.09 -27.87
CA SER A 329 2.50 8.31 -28.87
C SER A 329 1.93 8.72 -30.23
N HIS A 330 0.77 8.19 -30.61
CA HIS A 330 0.06 8.58 -31.83
C HIS A 330 -0.47 10.02 -31.75
N LEU A 331 -1.07 10.41 -30.62
CA LEU A 331 -1.52 11.79 -30.38
C LEU A 331 -0.36 12.78 -30.43
N ILE A 332 0.77 12.46 -29.80
CA ILE A 332 2.00 13.29 -29.83
C ILE A 332 2.48 13.48 -31.28
N TYR A 333 2.55 12.38 -32.04
CA TYR A 333 3.00 12.41 -33.44
C TYR A 333 2.09 13.31 -34.29
N PHE A 334 0.77 13.12 -34.21
CA PHE A 334 -0.17 13.94 -34.99
C PHE A 334 -0.16 15.40 -34.58
N PHE A 335 -0.10 15.69 -33.29
CA PHE A 335 -0.05 17.07 -32.81
C PHE A 335 1.19 17.79 -33.35
N ASN A 336 2.38 17.18 -33.22
CA ASN A 336 3.62 17.81 -33.67
C ASN A 336 3.73 17.92 -35.21
N LYS A 337 3.09 17.00 -35.95
CA LYS A 337 3.05 17.06 -37.42
C LYS A 337 2.29 18.28 -37.96
N TYR A 338 1.20 18.67 -37.29
CA TYR A 338 0.29 19.72 -37.79
C TYR A 338 0.34 21.03 -37.00
N ILE A 339 0.75 20.98 -35.73
CA ILE A 339 0.91 22.16 -34.86
C ILE A 339 2.33 22.10 -34.27
N PRO A 340 3.36 22.45 -35.05
CA PRO A 340 4.72 22.48 -34.55
C PRO A 340 4.85 23.55 -33.46
N VAL A 341 5.49 23.17 -32.36
CA VAL A 341 5.82 24.05 -31.22
C VAL A 341 7.29 23.87 -30.87
N SER A 342 7.95 24.96 -30.46
CA SER A 342 9.41 24.94 -30.23
C SER A 342 9.80 24.21 -28.95
N PHE A 343 9.00 24.33 -27.88
CA PHE A 343 9.23 23.63 -26.62
C PHE A 343 7.92 23.39 -25.84
N PRO A 344 7.86 22.34 -25.02
CA PRO A 344 6.68 22.08 -24.18
C PRO A 344 6.64 23.00 -22.96
N SER A 345 5.43 23.43 -22.57
CA SER A 345 5.21 24.04 -21.26
C SER A 345 5.02 22.96 -20.21
N LYS A 346 5.61 23.12 -19.02
CA LYS A 346 5.50 22.16 -17.91
C LYS A 346 4.60 22.70 -16.81
N GLY A 347 3.79 21.81 -16.22
CA GLY A 347 2.99 22.10 -15.04
C GLY A 347 1.54 22.50 -15.35
N LEU A 348 0.87 23.06 -14.34
CA LEU A 348 -0.54 23.43 -14.44
C LEU A 348 -0.73 24.51 -15.54
N PRO A 349 -1.58 24.28 -16.54
CA PRO A 349 -1.77 25.24 -17.62
C PRO A 349 -2.54 26.47 -17.15
N VAL A 350 -2.12 27.66 -17.59
CA VAL A 350 -2.87 28.90 -17.36
C VAL A 350 -3.94 29.04 -18.44
N LEU A 351 -5.22 29.05 -18.04
CA LEU A 351 -6.32 29.27 -18.98
C LEU A 351 -6.34 30.72 -19.47
N THR A 352 -5.79 30.95 -20.66
CA THR A 352 -5.78 32.28 -21.30
C THR A 352 -7.17 32.65 -21.83
N GLN A 353 -7.38 33.94 -22.11
CA GLN A 353 -8.64 34.39 -22.74
C GLN A 353 -8.85 33.77 -24.14
N LYS A 354 -7.77 33.54 -24.89
CA LYS A 354 -7.82 32.86 -26.20
C LYS A 354 -8.27 31.41 -26.06
N ALA A 355 -7.71 30.69 -25.08
CA ALA A 355 -8.12 29.31 -24.79
C ALA A 355 -9.57 29.24 -24.28
N LYS A 356 -10.00 30.22 -23.47
CA LYS A 356 -11.36 30.34 -22.93
C LYS A 356 -12.42 30.61 -24.02
N ALA A 357 -12.07 31.40 -25.02
CA ALA A 357 -12.97 31.71 -26.15
C ALA A 357 -13.14 30.51 -27.10
N ASN A 358 -12.17 29.61 -27.16
CA ASN A 358 -12.24 28.41 -28.00
C ASN A 358 -12.73 27.19 -27.19
N ARG A 359 -13.93 26.68 -27.53
CA ARG A 359 -14.55 25.55 -26.82
C ARG A 359 -13.66 24.30 -26.73
N PHE A 360 -12.88 24.02 -27.77
CA PHE A 360 -12.05 22.82 -27.85
C PHE A 360 -10.84 22.94 -26.93
N TYR A 361 -10.16 24.10 -26.95
CA TYR A 361 -9.07 24.40 -26.01
C TYR A 361 -9.57 24.44 -24.58
N THR A 362 -10.71 25.08 -24.31
CA THR A 362 -11.30 25.12 -22.96
C THR A 362 -11.54 23.72 -22.41
N THR A 363 -12.05 22.79 -23.22
CA THR A 363 -12.32 21.42 -22.78
C THR A 363 -11.03 20.66 -22.49
N ILE A 364 -9.99 20.82 -23.32
CA ILE A 364 -8.68 20.21 -23.08
C ILE A 364 -8.05 20.78 -21.80
N PHE A 365 -8.11 22.10 -21.59
CA PHE A 365 -7.54 22.75 -20.41
C PHE A 365 -8.24 22.33 -19.11
N ARG A 366 -9.57 22.12 -19.14
CA ARG A 366 -10.28 21.54 -18.00
C ARG A 366 -9.79 20.13 -17.67
N SER A 367 -9.65 19.28 -18.70
CA SER A 367 -9.11 17.93 -18.53
C SER A 367 -7.67 17.92 -17.97
N MET A 368 -6.84 18.91 -18.34
CA MET A 368 -5.51 19.09 -17.77
C MET A 368 -5.56 19.48 -16.29
N VAL A 369 -6.39 20.46 -15.92
CA VAL A 369 -6.52 20.91 -14.52
C VAL A 369 -7.03 19.75 -13.66
N GLU A 370 -8.07 19.06 -14.11
CA GLU A 370 -8.55 17.83 -13.45
C GLU A 370 -7.44 16.79 -13.31
N TRP A 371 -6.58 16.61 -14.30
CA TRP A 371 -5.45 15.68 -14.19
C TRP A 371 -4.47 16.06 -13.08
N TYR A 372 -3.99 17.30 -13.08
CA TYR A 372 -2.97 17.77 -12.13
C TYR A 372 -3.46 17.85 -10.67
N GLN A 373 -4.77 18.02 -10.44
CA GLN A 373 -5.33 18.12 -9.09
C GLN A 373 -5.39 16.80 -8.30
N PHE A 374 -5.40 15.62 -8.96
CA PHE A 374 -5.64 14.34 -8.24
C PHE A 374 -4.59 13.24 -8.48
N ASN A 375 -3.40 13.55 -9.00
CA ASN A 375 -2.50 12.53 -9.56
C ASN A 375 -1.14 12.36 -8.84
N LYS A 376 -1.15 12.12 -7.53
CA LYS A 376 -0.01 11.46 -6.87
C LYS A 376 -0.29 9.96 -6.80
N ILE A 377 0.67 9.13 -7.18
CA ILE A 377 0.54 7.66 -7.07
C ILE A 377 1.05 7.28 -5.69
N ASP A 378 0.23 6.55 -4.92
CA ASP A 378 0.66 5.97 -3.63
C ASP A 378 0.84 4.45 -3.77
N TRP A 379 2.08 3.98 -3.61
CA TRP A 379 2.46 2.56 -3.69
C TRP A 379 2.45 1.87 -2.32
N ARG A 380 2.28 2.62 -1.22
CA ARG A 380 2.47 2.12 0.16
C ARG A 380 1.53 0.96 0.50
N GLY A 381 0.30 0.96 -0.01
CA GLY A 381 -0.64 -0.14 0.20
C GLY A 381 -0.18 -1.47 -0.42
N GLN A 382 0.43 -1.42 -1.61
CA GLN A 382 0.99 -2.62 -2.25
C GLN A 382 2.31 -3.03 -1.61
N GLU A 383 3.17 -2.08 -1.24
CA GLU A 383 4.40 -2.33 -0.47
C GLU A 383 4.09 -3.00 0.86
N MET A 384 3.04 -2.56 1.57
CA MET A 384 2.60 -3.16 2.82
C MET A 384 2.15 -4.62 2.61
N LEU A 385 1.44 -4.93 1.52
CA LEU A 385 1.09 -6.31 1.15
C LEU A 385 2.31 -7.17 0.80
N PHE A 386 3.29 -6.63 0.05
CA PHE A 386 4.54 -7.33 -0.27
C PHE A 386 5.44 -7.52 0.95
N SER A 387 5.31 -6.67 1.97
CA SER A 387 6.06 -6.77 3.23
C SER A 387 5.56 -7.89 4.15
N ILE A 388 4.41 -8.50 3.86
CA ILE A 388 3.87 -9.60 4.66
C ILE A 388 4.72 -10.85 4.45
N LYS A 389 5.44 -11.24 5.50
CA LYS A 389 6.37 -12.39 5.50
C LYS A 389 5.79 -13.65 6.14
N SER A 390 4.62 -13.54 6.80
CA SER A 390 4.03 -14.64 7.56
C SER A 390 2.50 -14.67 7.40
N ILE A 391 1.93 -15.87 7.46
CA ILE A 391 0.48 -16.06 7.40
C ILE A 391 -0.24 -15.52 8.64
N PRO A 392 0.32 -15.65 9.86
CA PRO A 392 -0.27 -15.00 11.03
C PRO A 392 -0.51 -13.51 10.82
N LYS A 393 0.46 -12.75 10.28
CA LYS A 393 0.27 -11.31 10.01
C LYS A 393 -0.72 -11.05 8.87
N LEU A 394 -0.72 -11.90 7.83
CA LEU A 394 -1.75 -11.83 6.77
C LEU A 394 -3.17 -12.02 7.34
N PHE A 395 -3.33 -13.01 8.22
CA PHE A 395 -4.59 -13.34 8.86
C PHE A 395 -5.05 -12.23 9.82
N GLU A 396 -4.13 -11.59 10.52
CA GLU A 396 -4.41 -10.41 11.34
C GLU A 396 -5.01 -9.27 10.49
N TYR A 397 -4.36 -8.88 9.39
CA TYR A 397 -4.89 -7.85 8.48
C TYR A 397 -6.24 -8.23 7.88
N TYR A 398 -6.40 -9.49 7.46
CA TYR A 398 -7.68 -10.02 7.00
C TYR A 398 -8.77 -9.85 8.07
N THR A 399 -8.46 -10.21 9.32
CA THR A 399 -9.40 -10.18 10.44
C THR A 399 -9.83 -8.76 10.78
N VAL A 400 -8.89 -7.82 10.82
CA VAL A 400 -9.19 -6.40 11.08
C VAL A 400 -10.13 -5.84 10.02
N LEU A 401 -9.84 -6.10 8.75
CA LEU A 401 -10.70 -5.66 7.64
C LEU A 401 -12.05 -6.37 7.64
N LYS A 402 -12.10 -7.64 8.03
CA LYS A 402 -13.36 -8.40 8.14
C LYS A 402 -14.25 -7.84 9.25
N VAL A 403 -13.69 -7.57 10.44
CA VAL A 403 -14.41 -6.90 11.55
C VAL A 403 -14.93 -5.54 11.10
N ARG A 404 -14.09 -4.74 10.42
CA ARG A 404 -14.51 -3.44 9.87
C ARG A 404 -15.65 -3.57 8.87
N ALA A 405 -15.57 -4.53 7.95
CA ALA A 405 -16.61 -4.78 6.95
C ALA A 405 -17.93 -5.22 7.60
N ASP A 406 -17.88 -6.10 8.60
CA ASP A 406 -19.07 -6.55 9.33
C ASP A 406 -19.68 -5.41 10.15
N LEU A 407 -18.88 -4.56 10.79
CA LEU A 407 -19.37 -3.37 11.51
C LEU A 407 -20.03 -2.34 10.58
N LYS A 408 -19.52 -2.14 9.36
CA LYS A 408 -20.19 -1.27 8.36
C LYS A 408 -21.60 -1.75 7.99
N LEU A 409 -21.85 -3.06 8.10
CA LEU A 409 -23.15 -3.66 7.79
C LEU A 409 -24.09 -3.63 9.00
N ILE A 410 -23.55 -3.69 10.22
CA ILE A 410 -24.34 -3.66 11.46
C ILE A 410 -24.68 -2.22 11.89
N CYS A 411 -23.75 -1.28 11.75
CA CYS A 411 -23.84 0.07 12.31
C CYS A 411 -24.22 1.15 11.29
N GLU A 412 -24.77 2.25 11.78
CA GLU A 412 -25.07 3.45 10.99
C GLU A 412 -23.81 4.33 10.89
N ILE A 413 -23.32 4.56 9.66
CA ILE A 413 -22.08 5.33 9.45
C ILE A 413 -22.33 6.80 9.78
N ASN A 414 -21.53 7.36 10.70
CA ASN A 414 -21.56 8.78 11.02
C ASN A 414 -20.88 9.59 9.90
N ASN A 415 -21.63 10.45 9.22
CA ASN A 415 -21.10 11.34 8.17
C ASN A 415 -20.39 12.60 8.71
N SER A 416 -20.29 12.77 10.03
CA SER A 416 -19.60 13.91 10.64
C SER A 416 -18.08 13.74 10.56
N PRO A 417 -17.31 14.81 10.25
CA PRO A 417 -15.86 14.75 10.25
C PRO A 417 -15.33 14.33 11.64
N GLN A 418 -14.37 13.40 11.61
CA GLN A 418 -13.78 12.74 12.77
C GLN A 418 -13.29 13.73 13.84
N ILE A 419 -13.68 13.53 15.09
CA ILE A 419 -13.18 14.32 16.24
C ILE A 419 -12.02 13.60 16.97
N ASN A 420 -11.77 12.31 16.71
CA ASN A 420 -10.64 11.55 17.28
C ASN A 420 -9.75 10.93 16.19
N SER A 421 -8.44 11.24 16.23
CA SER A 421 -7.49 11.06 15.12
C SER A 421 -6.92 9.64 14.92
N ASN A 422 -7.32 8.64 15.74
CA ASN A 422 -6.63 7.34 15.79
C ASN A 422 -7.52 6.11 15.48
N SER A 423 -8.84 6.26 15.33
CA SER A 423 -9.72 5.12 15.00
C SER A 423 -9.71 4.82 13.50
N ILE A 424 -9.77 3.54 13.13
CA ILE A 424 -9.83 3.08 11.73
C ILE A 424 -11.28 2.94 11.22
N PHE A 425 -12.27 3.06 12.10
CA PHE A 425 -13.69 3.12 11.79
C PHE A 425 -14.46 3.76 12.95
N GLN A 426 -15.45 4.60 12.61
CA GLN A 426 -16.33 5.25 13.57
C GLN A 426 -17.77 5.21 13.04
N ALA A 427 -18.70 4.76 13.88
CA ALA A 427 -20.12 4.66 13.54
C ALA A 427 -20.98 4.82 14.81
N SER A 428 -22.30 4.83 14.63
CA SER A 428 -23.25 4.75 15.73
C SER A 428 -24.05 3.45 15.67
N TYR A 429 -24.38 2.91 16.85
CA TYR A 429 -25.27 1.77 17.01
C TYR A 429 -26.20 2.04 18.20
N ARG A 430 -27.49 2.25 17.95
CA ARG A 430 -28.49 2.60 18.99
C ARG A 430 -27.99 3.71 19.93
N GLU A 431 -27.60 4.85 19.36
CA GLU A 431 -27.03 6.02 20.06
C GLU A 431 -25.66 5.82 20.74
N THR A 432 -25.13 4.60 20.76
CA THR A 432 -23.77 4.31 21.24
C THR A 432 -22.76 4.59 20.14
N LEU A 433 -21.71 5.35 20.45
CA LEU A 433 -20.58 5.57 19.54
C LEU A 433 -19.72 4.31 19.51
N VAL A 434 -19.44 3.80 18.30
CA VAL A 434 -18.63 2.61 18.05
C VAL A 434 -17.35 3.04 17.36
N GLU A 435 -16.20 2.81 18.00
CA GLU A 435 -14.88 3.13 17.45
C GLU A 435 -14.03 1.86 17.35
N LEU A 436 -13.44 1.63 16.18
CA LEU A 436 -12.55 0.49 15.92
C LEU A 436 -11.10 0.96 15.92
N TYR A 437 -10.26 0.26 16.67
CA TYR A 437 -8.81 0.50 16.75
C TYR A 437 -8.04 -0.74 16.33
N TYR A 438 -6.95 -0.52 15.61
CA TYR A 438 -6.00 -1.56 15.20
C TYR A 438 -4.68 -1.35 15.95
N GLU A 439 -4.22 -2.39 16.65
CA GLU A 439 -3.02 -2.37 17.52
C GLU A 439 -2.92 -1.14 18.48
N PRO A 440 -3.97 -0.79 19.26
CA PRO A 440 -3.89 0.30 20.23
C PRO A 440 -2.90 -0.03 21.35
N ASN A 441 -2.12 0.95 21.79
CA ASN A 441 -1.12 0.76 22.83
C ASN A 441 -1.67 1.14 24.21
N TYR A 442 -1.85 0.17 25.10
CA TYR A 442 -2.16 0.39 26.51
C TYR A 442 -0.88 0.36 27.33
N TRP A 443 -0.38 1.55 27.67
CA TRP A 443 0.88 1.71 28.40
C TRP A 443 0.73 1.38 29.88
N MET A 444 1.83 0.92 30.47
CA MET A 444 1.86 0.66 31.90
C MET A 444 1.68 1.92 32.73
N VAL A 445 0.99 1.79 33.87
CA VAL A 445 0.90 2.88 34.86
C VAL A 445 2.31 3.38 35.23
N GLY A 446 2.50 4.70 35.19
CA GLY A 446 3.77 5.35 35.46
C GLY A 446 4.72 5.49 34.26
N HIS A 447 4.35 4.98 33.08
CA HIS A 447 5.09 5.24 31.85
C HIS A 447 4.75 6.64 31.28
N ASN A 448 5.72 7.33 30.66
CA ASN A 448 5.50 8.69 30.13
C ASN A 448 4.34 8.75 29.11
N ASN A 449 4.23 7.73 28.25
CA ASN A 449 3.16 7.62 27.25
C ASN A 449 1.80 7.20 27.84
N ALA A 450 1.69 6.98 29.15
CA ALA A 450 0.42 6.70 29.81
C ALA A 450 -0.25 7.99 30.35
N LEU A 451 0.46 9.11 30.36
CA LEU A 451 -0.06 10.37 30.91
C LEU A 451 -1.26 10.86 30.10
N GLY A 452 -2.43 10.98 30.75
CA GLY A 452 -3.67 11.43 30.12
C GLY A 452 -4.41 10.37 29.29
N GLU A 453 -3.94 9.12 29.29
CA GLU A 453 -4.64 8.01 28.62
C GLU A 453 -5.86 7.55 29.42
N LYS A 454 -6.90 7.08 28.71
CA LYS A 454 -8.13 6.58 29.36
C LYS A 454 -7.97 5.20 30.00
N TYR A 455 -7.08 4.39 29.42
CA TYR A 455 -6.90 2.98 29.78
C TYR A 455 -5.42 2.67 29.97
N TYR A 456 -5.14 1.82 30.95
CA TYR A 456 -3.80 1.51 31.42
C TYR A 456 -3.56 0.01 31.51
N ASN A 457 -2.33 -0.41 31.24
CA ASN A 457 -1.85 -1.72 31.65
C ASN A 457 -1.43 -1.68 33.13
N THR A 458 -2.03 -2.52 33.96
CA THR A 458 -1.73 -2.62 35.40
C THR A 458 -1.13 -3.99 35.79
N GLU A 459 -0.83 -4.84 34.81
CA GLU A 459 -0.35 -6.20 35.05
C GLU A 459 1.09 -6.23 35.58
N ILE A 460 1.31 -7.01 36.63
CA ILE A 460 2.63 -7.25 37.22
C ILE A 460 3.08 -8.68 36.88
N ARG A 461 4.20 -8.80 36.16
CA ARG A 461 4.77 -10.11 35.76
C ARG A 461 6.04 -10.49 36.53
N LYS A 462 6.66 -9.53 37.21
CA LYS A 462 7.87 -9.75 38.00
C LYS A 462 7.57 -9.66 39.48
N PHE A 463 7.95 -10.70 40.23
CA PHE A 463 7.83 -10.72 41.68
C PHE A 463 9.00 -9.97 42.33
N GLU A 464 9.11 -8.67 42.06
CA GLU A 464 10.11 -7.80 42.68
C GLU A 464 9.41 -6.69 43.45
N GLN A 465 9.66 -6.56 44.75
CA GLN A 465 9.06 -5.48 45.53
C GLN A 465 9.63 -4.11 45.15
N THR A 466 8.80 -3.07 45.27
CA THR A 466 9.28 -1.69 45.15
C THR A 466 10.24 -1.36 46.30
N THR A 467 11.14 -0.40 46.08
CA THR A 467 12.06 0.08 47.14
C THR A 467 11.32 0.68 48.34
N SER A 468 10.07 1.10 48.14
CA SER A 468 9.19 1.61 49.20
C SER A 468 8.51 0.52 50.05
N GLY A 469 8.64 -0.75 49.66
CA GLY A 469 7.93 -1.88 50.28
C GLY A 469 6.42 -1.93 49.97
N LYS A 470 5.86 -0.92 49.28
CA LYS A 470 4.46 -0.92 48.83
C LYS A 470 4.36 -1.50 47.42
N GLY A 471 3.84 -2.71 47.30
CA GLY A 471 3.57 -3.36 46.03
C GLY A 471 4.81 -3.86 45.28
N PHE A 472 4.60 -4.26 44.03
CA PHE A 472 5.63 -4.81 43.17
C PHE A 472 6.02 -3.82 42.07
N LYS A 473 7.25 -3.95 41.55
CA LYS A 473 7.76 -3.09 40.50
C LYS A 473 6.95 -3.28 39.22
N PRO A 474 6.65 -2.18 38.49
CA PRO A 474 6.06 -2.26 37.17
C PRO A 474 6.96 -3.06 36.22
N SER A 475 6.34 -3.83 35.32
CA SER A 475 7.07 -4.61 34.32
C SER A 475 7.79 -3.70 33.32
N SER A 476 9.08 -3.94 33.09
CA SER A 476 9.91 -3.20 32.13
C SER A 476 10.09 -3.93 30.79
N HIS A 477 10.57 -3.23 29.77
CA HIS A 477 10.83 -3.76 28.43
C HIS A 477 9.58 -4.27 27.68
N GLN A 478 9.50 -5.57 27.39
CA GLN A 478 8.47 -6.14 26.50
C GLN A 478 7.05 -6.01 27.07
N ASP A 479 6.90 -6.01 28.39
CA ASP A 479 5.60 -5.95 29.06
C ASP A 479 5.14 -4.52 29.40
N ARG A 480 5.91 -3.49 28.99
CA ARG A 480 5.58 -2.07 29.27
C ARG A 480 4.28 -1.59 28.60
N ARG A 481 3.76 -2.37 27.66
CA ARG A 481 2.53 -2.09 26.93
C ARG A 481 1.79 -3.38 26.57
N ARG A 482 0.46 -3.30 26.49
CA ARG A 482 -0.39 -4.32 25.86
C ARG A 482 -0.95 -3.73 24.57
N SER A 483 -0.94 -4.54 23.52
CA SER A 483 -1.38 -4.13 22.19
C SER A 483 -2.17 -5.29 21.58
N PRO A 484 -3.46 -5.43 21.92
CA PRO A 484 -4.33 -6.37 21.22
C PRO A 484 -4.44 -5.99 19.74
N ASP A 485 -4.70 -6.98 18.88
CA ASP A 485 -4.78 -6.72 17.44
C ASP A 485 -5.95 -5.79 17.09
N ILE A 486 -7.10 -5.99 17.73
CA ILE A 486 -8.34 -5.26 17.45
C ILE A 486 -9.03 -4.86 18.77
N VAL A 487 -9.46 -3.61 18.85
CA VAL A 487 -10.34 -3.15 19.94
C VAL A 487 -11.51 -2.39 19.37
N ILE A 488 -12.71 -2.75 19.82
CA ILE A 488 -13.93 -1.97 19.60
C ILE A 488 -14.24 -1.27 20.91
N GLU A 489 -14.16 0.06 20.91
CA GLU A 489 -14.59 0.89 22.02
C GLU A 489 -16.05 1.31 21.80
N LEU A 490 -16.89 1.04 22.80
CA LEU A 490 -18.27 1.48 22.83
C LEU A 490 -18.40 2.62 23.84
N THR A 491 -18.82 3.79 23.37
CA THR A 491 -19.07 4.96 24.21
C THR A 491 -20.57 5.26 24.21
N PRO A 492 -21.30 4.85 25.26
CA PRO A 492 -22.72 5.16 25.36
C PRO A 492 -22.94 6.66 25.58
N PRO A 493 -24.14 7.21 25.32
CA PRO A 493 -24.46 8.60 25.60
C PRO A 493 -24.31 8.96 27.09
N LYS A 494 -24.50 7.97 27.96
CA LYS A 494 -24.38 8.09 29.41
C LYS A 494 -23.70 6.84 29.96
N GLY A 495 -22.66 7.06 30.77
CA GLY A 495 -21.88 5.99 31.41
C GLY A 495 -20.46 5.92 30.89
N ASP A 496 -19.69 5.00 31.47
CA ASP A 496 -18.30 4.77 31.08
C ASP A 496 -18.24 3.98 29.77
N SER A 497 -17.26 4.30 28.95
CA SER A 497 -16.97 3.49 27.77
C SER A 497 -16.42 2.12 28.15
N LEU A 498 -16.65 1.17 27.27
CA LEU A 498 -16.26 -0.22 27.45
C LEU A 498 -15.54 -0.75 26.20
N LEU A 499 -14.76 -1.80 26.39
CA LEU A 499 -13.89 -2.38 25.37
C LEU A 499 -14.33 -3.80 25.03
N LEU A 500 -14.46 -4.08 23.74
CA LEU A 500 -14.50 -5.44 23.20
C LEU A 500 -13.13 -5.69 22.55
N VAL A 501 -12.38 -6.64 23.10
CA VAL A 501 -11.03 -6.97 22.63
C VAL A 501 -11.11 -8.21 21.74
N LEU A 502 -10.56 -8.10 20.54
CA LEU A 502 -10.42 -9.21 19.61
C LEU A 502 -8.96 -9.37 19.21
N ASP A 503 -8.51 -10.61 19.07
CA ASP A 503 -7.11 -10.90 18.79
C ASP A 503 -7.00 -12.09 17.83
N ALA A 504 -6.28 -11.93 16.73
CA ALA A 504 -6.23 -12.85 15.62
C ALA A 504 -5.14 -13.90 15.86
N LYS A 505 -5.55 -15.17 15.93
CA LYS A 505 -4.64 -16.31 16.10
C LYS A 505 -4.79 -17.28 14.94
N TYR A 506 -3.81 -17.28 14.05
CA TYR A 506 -3.69 -18.27 12.96
C TYR A 506 -3.24 -19.63 13.50
N SER A 507 -4.17 -20.31 14.17
CA SER A 507 -4.00 -21.63 14.77
C SER A 507 -5.32 -22.39 14.74
N LYS A 508 -5.27 -23.69 15.01
CA LYS A 508 -6.51 -24.48 15.16
C LYS A 508 -7.33 -23.91 16.31
N MET A 509 -8.66 -23.91 16.18
CA MET A 509 -9.56 -23.42 17.23
C MET A 509 -9.28 -24.04 18.60
N LYS A 510 -9.06 -25.37 18.65
CA LYS A 510 -8.69 -26.06 19.90
C LYS A 510 -7.44 -25.47 20.56
N THR A 511 -6.37 -25.26 19.78
CA THR A 511 -5.13 -24.65 20.29
C THR A 511 -5.35 -23.20 20.73
N ALA A 512 -6.13 -22.43 19.98
CA ALA A 512 -6.48 -21.07 20.38
C ALA A 512 -7.25 -21.07 21.71
N TYR A 513 -8.19 -21.98 21.88
CA TYR A 513 -9.03 -22.07 23.07
C TYR A 513 -8.25 -22.56 24.30
N GLU A 514 -7.52 -23.67 24.19
CA GLU A 514 -6.86 -24.32 25.33
C GLU A 514 -5.57 -23.61 25.75
N GLU A 515 -4.80 -23.08 24.79
CA GLU A 515 -3.45 -22.55 25.07
C GLU A 515 -3.38 -21.02 25.02
N ARG A 516 -4.10 -20.37 24.10
CA ARG A 516 -3.93 -18.93 23.81
C ARG A 516 -4.93 -18.03 24.53
N LEU A 517 -6.18 -18.48 24.64
CA LEU A 517 -7.26 -17.70 25.26
C LEU A 517 -6.95 -17.40 26.75
N PRO A 518 -6.49 -18.37 27.58
CA PRO A 518 -6.11 -18.08 28.97
C PRO A 518 -5.02 -17.01 29.08
N GLU A 519 -4.03 -17.03 28.19
CA GLU A 519 -2.95 -16.03 28.17
C GLU A 519 -3.50 -14.64 27.85
N CYS A 520 -4.42 -14.53 26.89
CA CYS A 520 -5.01 -13.27 26.48
C CYS A 520 -5.99 -12.72 27.52
N ILE A 521 -6.71 -13.58 28.24
CA ILE A 521 -7.57 -13.18 29.37
C ILE A 521 -6.75 -12.47 30.44
N VAL A 522 -5.62 -13.06 30.84
CA VAL A 522 -4.71 -12.44 31.82
C VAL A 522 -4.17 -11.10 31.29
N LYS A 523 -3.75 -11.07 30.02
CA LYS A 523 -3.15 -9.87 29.41
C LYS A 523 -4.12 -8.71 29.25
N TYR A 524 -5.36 -8.98 28.82
CA TYR A 524 -6.27 -7.94 28.36
C TYR A 524 -7.46 -7.74 29.31
N VAL A 525 -8.14 -8.82 29.72
CA VAL A 525 -9.29 -8.71 30.63
C VAL A 525 -8.86 -8.30 32.03
N HIS A 526 -7.81 -8.92 32.56
CA HIS A 526 -7.25 -8.61 33.88
C HIS A 526 -6.11 -7.59 33.85
N GLY A 527 -5.52 -7.34 32.68
CA GLY A 527 -4.38 -6.43 32.55
C GLY A 527 -4.76 -4.99 32.24
N ILE A 528 -5.89 -4.76 31.55
CA ILE A 528 -6.33 -3.43 31.12
C ILE A 528 -7.40 -2.88 32.07
N HIS A 529 -7.16 -1.70 32.62
CA HIS A 529 -8.08 -1.01 33.52
C HIS A 529 -8.28 0.45 33.10
N GLY A 530 -9.45 1.01 33.45
CA GLY A 530 -9.70 2.44 33.35
C GLY A 530 -8.96 3.22 34.45
N GLU A 531 -8.83 4.53 34.27
CA GLU A 531 -8.15 5.45 35.22
C GLU A 531 -8.60 5.26 36.67
N HIS A 532 -9.89 4.99 36.91
CA HIS A 532 -10.47 4.80 38.23
C HIS A 532 -10.48 3.34 38.72
N GLY A 533 -9.68 2.46 38.11
CA GLY A 533 -9.62 1.04 38.46
C GLY A 533 -10.83 0.22 38.00
N SER A 534 -11.66 0.77 37.10
CA SER A 534 -12.74 0.02 36.46
C SER A 534 -12.17 -1.05 35.51
N SER A 535 -12.93 -2.14 35.30
CA SER A 535 -12.61 -3.16 34.31
C SER A 535 -13.44 -2.89 33.04
N PRO A 536 -12.86 -2.19 32.04
CA PRO A 536 -13.59 -1.74 30.86
C PRO A 536 -13.81 -2.87 29.85
N VAL A 537 -13.01 -3.94 29.90
CA VAL A 537 -13.08 -5.04 28.93
C VAL A 537 -14.30 -5.93 29.22
N LYS A 538 -15.27 -5.94 28.29
CA LYS A 538 -16.51 -6.72 28.39
C LYS A 538 -16.55 -7.94 27.47
N ALA A 539 -15.59 -8.04 26.55
CA ALA A 539 -15.39 -9.25 25.76
C ALA A 539 -13.92 -9.45 25.41
N MET A 540 -13.51 -10.71 25.36
CA MET A 540 -12.22 -11.16 24.83
C MET A 540 -12.47 -12.33 23.89
N ILE A 541 -12.40 -12.06 22.59
CA ILE A 541 -12.65 -13.06 21.54
C ILE A 541 -11.35 -13.29 20.76
N LEU A 542 -10.83 -14.51 20.79
CA LEU A 542 -9.82 -14.90 19.80
C LEU A 542 -10.50 -15.22 18.48
N ILE A 543 -9.94 -14.75 17.38
CA ILE A 543 -10.40 -15.10 16.04
C ILE A 543 -9.43 -16.13 15.46
N SER A 544 -9.94 -17.25 14.96
CA SER A 544 -9.12 -18.31 14.39
C SER A 544 -9.72 -18.84 13.08
N PRO A 545 -8.89 -19.25 12.11
CA PRO A 545 -9.39 -19.86 10.89
C PRO A 545 -10.03 -21.22 11.22
N THR A 546 -11.17 -21.52 10.62
CA THR A 546 -11.82 -22.84 10.71
C THR A 546 -12.05 -23.45 9.33
N GLN A 547 -12.01 -24.79 9.29
CA GLN A 547 -12.37 -25.60 8.13
C GLN A 547 -13.71 -26.33 8.32
N GLU A 548 -14.34 -26.12 9.48
CA GLU A 548 -15.65 -26.68 9.76
C GLU A 548 -16.71 -26.04 8.84
N SER A 549 -17.75 -26.80 8.52
CA SER A 549 -18.84 -26.36 7.65
C SER A 549 -19.64 -25.20 8.26
N ILE A 550 -19.64 -25.07 9.58
CA ILE A 550 -20.29 -23.99 10.32
C ILE A 550 -19.24 -23.31 11.19
N ALA A 551 -19.01 -22.02 10.94
CA ALA A 551 -18.21 -21.19 11.82
C ALA A 551 -19.01 -20.89 13.09
N THR A 552 -18.50 -21.29 14.25
CA THR A 552 -19.17 -21.08 15.54
C THR A 552 -18.26 -20.37 16.54
N LEU A 553 -18.89 -19.78 17.56
CA LEU A 553 -18.22 -19.32 18.76
C LEU A 553 -18.05 -20.49 19.73
N ALA A 554 -16.80 -20.85 20.01
CA ALA A 554 -16.47 -21.68 21.16
C ALA A 554 -16.45 -20.79 22.40
N ASP A 555 -17.64 -20.60 23.00
CA ASP A 555 -17.82 -19.84 24.24
C ASP A 555 -17.22 -20.61 25.43
N MET A 556 -16.58 -19.88 26.35
CA MET A 556 -16.07 -20.47 27.58
C MET A 556 -17.17 -20.77 28.60
N HIS A 557 -18.32 -20.12 28.48
CA HIS A 557 -19.44 -20.32 29.38
C HIS A 557 -20.34 -21.43 28.85
N ALA A 558 -20.68 -22.39 29.73
CA ALA A 558 -21.60 -23.46 29.39
C ALA A 558 -23.05 -22.93 29.26
N PRO A 559 -23.91 -23.57 28.45
CA PRO A 559 -25.32 -23.20 28.39
C PRO A 559 -26.00 -23.24 29.77
N PRO A 560 -26.92 -22.31 30.06
CA PRO A 560 -27.47 -21.27 29.19
C PRO A 560 -26.76 -19.90 29.32
N TYR A 561 -25.44 -19.91 29.59
CA TYR A 561 -24.69 -18.70 29.93
C TYR A 561 -23.80 -18.16 28.80
N GLY A 562 -23.84 -18.77 27.61
CA GLY A 562 -23.09 -18.32 26.44
C GLY A 562 -23.69 -17.06 25.82
N LEU A 563 -22.94 -16.43 24.91
CA LEU A 563 -23.33 -15.20 24.22
C LEU A 563 -24.69 -15.29 23.51
N PHE A 564 -24.99 -16.45 22.92
CA PHE A 564 -26.19 -16.69 22.14
C PHE A 564 -27.34 -17.31 22.95
N ASP A 565 -27.11 -17.56 24.24
CA ASP A 565 -28.14 -18.10 25.14
C ASP A 565 -28.96 -16.98 25.79
N ASP A 566 -29.99 -17.35 26.55
CA ASP A 566 -30.90 -16.40 27.21
C ASP A 566 -30.27 -15.67 28.41
N LYS A 567 -29.15 -16.18 28.98
CA LYS A 567 -28.51 -15.64 30.19
C LYS A 567 -27.01 -15.37 30.00
N PRO A 568 -26.60 -14.57 29.00
CA PRO A 568 -25.20 -14.36 28.67
C PRO A 568 -24.42 -13.74 29.84
N VAL A 569 -23.24 -14.28 30.13
CA VAL A 569 -22.32 -13.78 31.17
C VAL A 569 -21.31 -12.80 30.59
N ILE A 570 -20.98 -11.76 31.35
CA ILE A 570 -19.95 -10.76 31.03
C ILE A 570 -18.79 -10.91 32.03
N PRO A 571 -17.52 -10.91 31.58
CA PRO A 571 -17.09 -10.76 30.20
C PRO A 571 -17.39 -12.00 29.34
N VAL A 572 -17.68 -11.77 28.07
CA VAL A 572 -17.83 -12.83 27.06
C VAL A 572 -16.44 -13.28 26.63
N LEU A 573 -16.13 -14.55 26.81
CA LEU A 573 -14.79 -15.10 26.56
C LEU A 573 -14.93 -16.29 25.61
N GLY A 574 -14.14 -16.31 24.54
CA GLY A 574 -14.23 -17.44 23.61
C GLY A 574 -13.32 -17.34 22.41
N VAL A 575 -13.48 -18.32 21.51
CA VAL A 575 -12.80 -18.35 20.21
C VAL A 575 -13.84 -18.39 19.10
N GLN A 576 -13.83 -17.39 18.23
CA GLN A 576 -14.66 -17.34 17.03
C GLN A 576 -13.93 -17.98 15.85
N GLY A 577 -14.52 -19.01 15.26
CA GLY A 577 -14.10 -19.54 13.98
C GLY A 577 -14.45 -18.59 12.83
N VAL A 578 -13.53 -18.43 11.86
CA VAL A 578 -13.79 -17.72 10.60
C VAL A 578 -13.40 -18.60 9.42
N GLN A 579 -14.33 -18.76 8.49
CA GLN A 579 -14.09 -19.46 7.22
C GLN A 579 -13.37 -18.53 6.25
N LEU A 580 -12.33 -19.05 5.61
CA LEU A 580 -11.51 -18.26 4.68
C LEU A 580 -11.94 -18.40 3.21
N ASN A 581 -12.88 -19.30 2.88
CA ASN A 581 -13.25 -19.57 1.49
C ASN A 581 -14.41 -18.66 1.03
N ASN A 582 -14.25 -18.01 -0.13
CA ASN A 582 -15.18 -17.00 -0.68
C ASN A 582 -16.55 -17.55 -1.14
N GLU A 583 -16.74 -18.87 -1.20
CA GLU A 583 -17.97 -19.47 -1.75
C GLU A 583 -19.11 -19.61 -0.73
N SER A 584 -18.87 -19.32 0.54
CA SER A 584 -19.87 -19.36 1.61
C SER A 584 -19.89 -18.07 2.41
N ILE A 585 -20.25 -16.97 1.75
CA ILE A 585 -20.70 -15.78 2.47
C ILE A 585 -22.04 -16.12 3.15
N GLU A 586 -21.95 -16.43 4.44
CA GLU A 586 -22.92 -16.00 5.47
C GLU A 586 -24.39 -16.43 5.31
N SER A 587 -24.64 -17.70 4.98
CA SER A 587 -25.96 -18.31 5.22
C SER A 587 -26.05 -19.10 6.52
N GLY A 588 -24.98 -19.12 7.33
CA GLY A 588 -24.94 -19.81 8.62
C GLY A 588 -25.29 -18.90 9.80
N GLU A 589 -25.94 -19.47 10.81
CA GLU A 589 -26.05 -18.88 12.14
C GLU A 589 -24.65 -18.89 12.83
N PHE A 590 -24.41 -17.99 13.80
CA PHE A 590 -23.18 -17.94 14.63
C PHE A 590 -21.87 -17.47 13.96
N THR A 591 -21.96 -16.77 12.83
CA THR A 591 -20.77 -16.15 12.19
C THR A 591 -20.18 -15.02 13.04
N LEU A 592 -18.97 -14.56 12.69
CA LEU A 592 -18.33 -13.40 13.33
C LEU A 592 -19.25 -12.17 13.35
N ARG A 593 -20.01 -11.92 12.27
CA ARG A 593 -21.00 -10.83 12.24
C ARG A 593 -22.04 -10.98 13.35
N HIS A 594 -22.64 -12.17 13.50
CA HIS A 594 -23.63 -12.43 14.54
C HIS A 594 -23.02 -12.28 15.94
N THR A 595 -21.77 -12.74 16.14
CA THR A 595 -21.04 -12.54 17.39
C THR A 595 -20.86 -11.05 17.69
N LEU A 596 -20.40 -10.25 16.72
CA LEU A 596 -20.25 -8.80 16.88
C LEU A 596 -21.59 -8.12 17.17
N GLU A 597 -22.65 -8.46 16.45
CA GLU A 597 -23.97 -7.91 16.66
C GLU A 597 -24.53 -8.24 18.05
N ASN A 598 -24.38 -9.48 18.53
CA ASN A 598 -24.81 -9.87 19.88
C ASN A 598 -23.97 -9.20 20.97
N LEU A 599 -22.66 -9.05 20.77
CA LEU A 599 -21.81 -8.27 21.67
C LEU A 599 -22.25 -6.80 21.74
N LEU A 600 -22.58 -6.19 20.60
CA LEU A 600 -23.12 -4.83 20.57
C LEU A 600 -24.47 -4.79 21.30
N ASN A 601 -25.42 -5.68 21.01
CA ASN A 601 -26.73 -5.76 21.67
C ASN A 601 -26.62 -5.87 23.19
N LEU A 602 -25.75 -6.75 23.68
CA LEU A 602 -25.54 -7.00 25.11
C LEU A 602 -25.05 -5.75 25.85
N ASN A 603 -24.24 -4.92 25.19
CA ASN A 603 -23.55 -3.79 25.80
C ASN A 603 -24.17 -2.41 25.45
N SER A 604 -25.08 -2.34 24.49
CA SER A 604 -25.82 -1.11 24.12
C SER A 604 -27.24 -1.05 24.69
N SER A 605 -27.72 -2.15 25.30
CA SER A 605 -29.02 -2.19 25.95
C SER A 605 -28.97 -1.50 27.31
N HIS A 606 -29.52 -0.28 27.40
CA HIS A 606 -30.05 0.24 28.65
C HIS A 606 -31.21 -0.67 29.12
N LYS A 607 -30.90 -1.81 29.75
CA LYS A 607 -31.88 -2.41 30.65
C LYS A 607 -32.01 -1.45 31.83
N CYS A 608 -33.05 -0.63 31.80
CA CYS A 608 -33.71 -0.16 33.02
C CYS A 608 -34.00 -1.41 33.87
N ILE A 609 -33.07 -1.78 34.75
CA ILE A 609 -33.38 -2.68 35.85
C ILE A 609 -34.06 -1.81 36.89
N THR A 610 -35.35 -1.54 36.67
CA THR A 610 -36.29 -1.39 37.78
C THR A 610 -36.73 -2.80 38.16
N GLN A 611 -36.07 -3.36 39.16
CA GLN A 611 -36.70 -4.18 40.19
C GLN A 611 -36.04 -3.88 41.52
#